data_AF-A0A7V3XBZ8-F1
#
_entry.id   AF-A0A7V3XBZ8-F1
#
_cell.length_a   1.000
_cell.length_b   1.000
_cell.length_c   1.000
_cell.angle_alpha   90.00
_cell.angle_beta   90.00
_cell.angle_gamma   90.00
#
_symmetry.space_group_name_H-M   'P 1'
#
loop_
_entity.id
_entity.type
_entity.pdbx_description
1 polymer ?
#
loop_
_entity_poly.entity_id
_entity_poly.type
_entity_poly.pdbx_seq_one_letter_code
_entity_poly.pdbx_strand_id
1 'polypeptide(L)'
;MNHRPTAVTTRRPLPITILATISALAVLKDLIDLFGKPVGADVQVWFGYRFEGMMAKILTIPHLLIYGYAAYGLLRMTRLGWWVAFIYLLYIPVSFILYMIGYTSGKTWEIVFAAVSILIIALIEIYLYKNRRLFAN
;
A
#
# COMPACT_ATOMS: atom_id res chain seq x y z
N MET A 1 -0.87 -14.59 46.95
CA MET A 1 -1.09 -15.10 45.57
C MET A 1 -0.24 -14.26 44.63
N ASN A 2 0.86 -14.83 44.12
CA ASN A 2 1.79 -14.13 43.23
C ASN A 2 1.26 -14.17 41.79
N HIS A 3 0.70 -13.06 41.31
CA HIS A 3 0.46 -12.88 39.88
C HIS A 3 1.81 -12.73 39.17
N ARG A 4 2.29 -13.82 38.56
CA ARG A 4 3.37 -13.73 37.58
C ARG A 4 2.83 -12.96 36.37
N PRO A 5 3.49 -11.88 35.91
CA PRO A 5 3.14 -11.28 34.63
C PRO A 5 3.36 -12.34 33.56
N THR A 6 2.30 -12.68 32.84
CA THR A 6 2.40 -13.52 31.64
C THR A 6 3.27 -12.79 30.64
N ALA A 7 4.34 -13.43 30.19
CA ALA A 7 5.19 -12.90 29.14
C ALA A 7 4.31 -12.68 27.90
N VAL A 8 4.01 -11.41 27.60
CA VAL A 8 3.35 -11.03 26.35
C VAL A 8 4.34 -11.39 25.24
N THR A 9 4.15 -12.53 24.61
CA THR A 9 4.87 -12.86 23.38
C THR A 9 4.45 -11.81 22.35
N THR A 10 5.29 -10.82 22.11
CA THR A 10 5.04 -9.72 21.16
C THR A 10 5.19 -10.23 19.73
N ARG A 11 4.36 -11.19 19.34
CA ARG A 11 4.31 -11.67 17.95
C ARG A 11 3.59 -10.61 17.13
N ARG A 12 4.20 -10.20 16.02
CA ARG A 12 3.57 -9.29 15.06
C ARG A 12 2.19 -9.84 14.66
N PRO A 13 1.11 -9.05 14.74
CA PRO A 13 -0.21 -9.48 14.31
C PRO A 13 -0.20 -10.00 12.87
N LEU A 14 -1.02 -11.02 12.61
CA LEU A 14 -1.12 -11.63 11.28
C LEU A 14 -1.50 -10.61 10.19
N PRO A 15 -2.48 -9.70 10.38
CA PRO A 15 -2.81 -8.71 9.34
C PRO A 15 -1.64 -7.78 8.99
N ILE A 16 -0.83 -7.39 9.99
CA ILE A 16 0.37 -6.57 9.75
C ILE A 16 1.41 -7.38 8.97
N THR A 17 1.57 -8.66 9.30
CA THR A 17 2.45 -9.57 8.54
C THR A 17 2.00 -9.70 7.09
N ILE A 18 0.70 -9.88 6.85
CA ILE A 18 0.14 -9.98 5.51
C ILE A 18 0.40 -8.68 4.74
N LEU A 19 0.11 -7.52 5.33
CA LEU A 19 0.33 -6.23 4.67
C LEU A 19 1.81 -5.98 4.37
N ALA A 20 2.70 -6.36 5.28
CA ALA A 20 4.15 -6.27 5.07
C ALA A 20 4.61 -7.15 3.91
N THR A 21 4.09 -8.38 3.81
CA THR A 21 4.37 -9.28 2.69
C THR A 21 3.83 -8.73 1.38
N ILE A 22 2.60 -8.21 1.34
CA ILE A 22 2.03 -7.56 0.15
C ILE A 22 2.90 -6.39 -0.29
N SER A 23 3.35 -5.55 0.66
CA SER A 23 4.24 -4.43 0.36
C SER A 23 5.58 -4.92 -0.22
N ALA A 24 6.15 -5.99 0.32
CA ALA A 24 7.38 -6.58 -0.21
C ALA A 24 7.20 -7.16 -1.62
N LEU A 25 6.07 -7.83 -1.89
CA LEU A 25 5.73 -8.31 -3.23
C LEU A 25 5.53 -7.15 -4.21
N ALA A 26 4.97 -6.03 -3.77
CA ALA A 26 4.82 -4.83 -4.59
C ALA A 26 6.19 -4.25 -5.00
N VAL A 27 7.19 -4.27 -4.11
CA VAL A 27 8.58 -3.92 -4.47
C VAL A 27 9.11 -4.82 -5.58
N LEU A 28 8.93 -6.14 -5.45
CA LEU A 28 9.40 -7.09 -6.47
C LEU A 28 8.71 -6.85 -7.83
N LYS A 29 7.40 -6.61 -7.82
CA LYS A 29 6.64 -6.23 -9.01
C LYS A 29 7.20 -4.95 -9.64
N ASP A 30 7.45 -3.92 -8.84
CA ASP A 30 7.91 -2.63 -9.36
C ASP A 30 9.36 -2.68 -9.87
N LEU A 31 10.20 -3.54 -9.31
CA LEU A 31 11.52 -3.84 -9.88
C LEU A 31 11.39 -4.49 -11.27
N ILE A 32 10.46 -5.44 -11.41
CA ILE A 32 10.17 -6.08 -12.71
C ILE A 32 9.63 -5.03 -13.70
N ASP A 33 8.76 -4.13 -13.27
CA ASP A 33 8.22 -3.07 -14.14
C ASP A 33 9.33 -2.09 -14.56
N LEU A 34 10.19 -1.68 -13.63
CA LEU A 34 11.27 -0.74 -13.91
C LEU A 34 12.28 -1.29 -14.91
N PHE A 35 12.72 -2.53 -14.73
CA PHE A 35 13.82 -3.13 -15.51
C PHE A 35 13.39 -4.09 -16.62
N GLY A 36 12.23 -4.74 -16.48
CA GLY A 36 11.76 -5.79 -17.39
C GLY A 36 10.77 -5.30 -18.45
N LYS A 37 9.97 -4.26 -18.17
CA LYS A 37 9.00 -3.74 -19.15
C LYS A 37 9.64 -2.74 -20.12
N PRO A 38 9.34 -2.83 -21.43
CA PRO A 38 9.76 -1.82 -22.40
C PRO A 38 9.05 -0.49 -22.12
N VAL A 39 9.74 0.62 -22.37
CA VAL A 39 9.26 1.99 -22.09
C VAL A 39 7.87 2.23 -22.70
N GLY A 40 7.64 1.82 -23.95
CA GLY A 40 6.37 2.04 -24.64
C GLY A 40 5.16 1.27 -24.10
N ALA A 41 5.38 0.31 -23.20
CA ALA A 41 4.31 -0.44 -22.54
C ALA A 41 4.11 -0.03 -21.07
N ASP A 42 4.88 0.94 -20.59
CA ASP A 42 4.88 1.33 -19.18
C ASP A 42 3.79 2.36 -18.91
N VAL A 43 2.98 2.08 -17.89
CA VAL A 43 1.83 2.91 -17.49
C VAL A 43 1.80 2.97 -15.97
N GLN A 44 1.78 4.17 -15.43
CA GLN A 44 1.64 4.41 -14.00
C GLN A 44 0.55 5.43 -13.72
N VAL A 45 -0.16 5.26 -12.61
CA VAL A 45 -1.22 6.18 -12.19
C VAL A 45 -0.77 6.91 -10.93
N TRP A 46 -0.74 8.24 -11.00
CA TRP A 46 -0.47 9.11 -9.85
C TRP A 46 -1.54 10.19 -9.73
N PHE A 47 -2.11 10.35 -8.53
CA PHE A 47 -3.17 11.32 -8.25
C PHE A 47 -4.34 11.24 -9.24
N GLY A 48 -4.68 10.03 -9.69
CA GLY A 48 -5.70 9.79 -10.71
C GLY A 48 -5.27 10.05 -12.16
N TYR A 49 -4.09 10.62 -12.40
CA TYR A 49 -3.57 10.85 -13.74
C TYR A 49 -2.76 9.66 -14.23
N ARG A 50 -3.01 9.27 -15.48
CA ARG A 50 -2.25 8.23 -16.17
C ARG A 50 -1.02 8.82 -16.84
N PHE A 51 0.15 8.32 -16.47
CA PHE A 51 1.44 8.61 -17.07
C PHE A 51 1.89 7.41 -17.90
N GLU A 52 2.55 7.68 -19.01
CA GLU A 52 3.02 6.65 -19.94
C GLU A 52 4.49 6.84 -20.28
N GLY A 53 5.11 5.80 -20.83
CA GLY A 53 6.45 5.91 -21.39
C GLY A 53 7.51 6.14 -20.32
N MET A 54 8.45 7.04 -20.63
CA MET A 54 9.58 7.34 -19.73
C MET A 54 9.11 7.98 -18.41
N MET A 55 8.04 8.78 -18.46
CA MET A 55 7.48 9.39 -17.25
C MET A 55 6.91 8.34 -16.31
N ALA A 56 6.23 7.32 -16.84
CA ALA A 56 5.77 6.17 -16.06
C ALA A 56 6.95 5.46 -15.38
N LYS A 57 8.06 5.22 -16.09
CA LYS A 57 9.27 4.61 -15.50
C LYS A 57 9.82 5.37 -14.31
N ILE A 58 10.00 6.67 -14.45
CA ILE A 58 10.51 7.52 -13.37
C ILE A 58 9.56 7.46 -12.18
N LEU A 59 8.26 7.48 -12.44
CA LEU A 59 7.20 7.42 -11.45
C LEU A 59 7.00 6.03 -10.80
N THR A 60 7.67 4.98 -11.29
CA THR A 60 7.80 3.70 -10.59
C THR A 60 8.78 3.80 -9.41
N ILE A 61 9.78 4.70 -9.46
CA ILE A 61 10.79 4.82 -8.40
C ILE A 61 10.16 5.27 -7.06
N PRO A 62 9.30 6.30 -7.00
CA PRO A 62 8.65 6.66 -5.75
C PRO A 62 7.75 5.54 -5.19
N HIS A 63 7.06 4.78 -6.05
CA HIS A 63 6.29 3.61 -5.61
C HIS A 63 7.20 2.57 -4.93
N LEU A 64 8.34 2.27 -5.55
CA LEU A 64 9.32 1.34 -5.01
C LEU A 64 9.83 1.79 -3.63
N LEU A 65 10.11 3.07 -3.45
CA LEU A 65 10.51 3.63 -2.16
C LEU A 65 9.39 3.49 -1.12
N ILE A 66 8.17 3.88 -1.46
CA ILE A 66 7.01 3.79 -0.56
C ILE A 66 6.77 2.34 -0.13
N TYR A 67 6.72 1.41 -1.08
CA TYR A 67 6.52 -0.01 -0.81
C TYR A 67 7.68 -0.61 -0.01
N GLY A 68 8.92 -0.21 -0.29
CA GLY A 68 10.10 -0.64 0.44
C GLY A 68 10.07 -0.19 1.90
N TYR A 69 9.79 1.10 2.15
CA TYR A 69 9.67 1.63 3.50
C TYR A 69 8.47 1.06 4.26
N ALA A 70 7.33 0.88 3.59
CA ALA A 70 6.17 0.21 4.17
C ALA A 70 6.49 -1.24 4.53
N ALA A 71 7.08 -2.02 3.62
CA ALA A 71 7.46 -3.42 3.86
C ALA A 71 8.44 -3.53 5.03
N TYR A 72 9.56 -2.81 4.96
CA TYR A 72 10.57 -2.81 6.02
C TYR A 72 9.98 -2.39 7.36
N GLY A 73 9.26 -1.28 7.38
CA GLY A 73 8.80 -0.68 8.62
C GLY A 73 7.61 -1.41 9.23
N LEU A 74 6.74 -2.06 8.43
CA LEU A 74 5.72 -2.99 8.94
C LEU A 74 6.37 -4.30 9.44
N LEU A 75 7.43 -4.79 8.80
CA LEU A 75 8.16 -5.96 9.28
C LEU A 75 8.85 -5.69 10.62
N ARG A 76 9.49 -4.53 10.75
CA ARG A 76 10.22 -4.10 11.94
C ARG A 76 9.35 -3.41 12.98
N MET A 77 8.07 -3.21 12.70
CA MET A 77 7.12 -2.52 13.58
C MET A 77 7.59 -1.10 13.95
N THR A 78 8.19 -0.39 12.99
CA THR A 78 8.68 0.98 13.18
C THR A 78 7.54 1.99 12.99
N ARG A 79 7.61 3.10 13.74
CA ARG A 79 6.65 4.20 13.61
C ARG A 79 6.66 4.85 12.22
N LEU A 80 7.83 4.96 11.59
CA LEU A 80 7.94 5.51 10.23
C LEU A 80 7.26 4.60 9.20
N GLY A 81 7.46 3.28 9.28
CA GLY A 81 6.78 2.31 8.43
C GLY A 81 5.27 2.38 8.50
N TRP A 82 4.75 2.54 9.72
CA TRP A 82 3.32 2.75 9.93
C TRP A 82 2.82 4.01 9.24
N TRP A 83 3.49 5.15 9.41
CA TRP A 83 3.11 6.39 8.73
C TRP A 83 3.11 6.27 7.21
N VAL A 84 4.16 5.66 6.64
CA VAL A 84 4.25 5.46 5.19
C VAL A 84 3.11 4.58 4.69
N ALA A 85 2.87 3.43 5.34
CA ALA A 85 1.80 2.51 4.95
C ALA A 85 0.41 3.16 5.07
N PHE A 86 0.15 3.85 6.18
CA PHE A 86 -1.12 4.53 6.48
C PHE A 86 -1.41 5.64 5.46
N ILE A 87 -0.46 6.57 5.28
CA ILE A 87 -0.64 7.69 4.32
C ILE A 87 -0.84 7.17 2.90
N TYR A 88 -0.08 6.16 2.49
CA TYR A 88 -0.20 5.61 1.14
C TYR A 88 -1.53 4.87 0.92
N LEU A 89 -2.01 4.12 1.91
CA LEU A 89 -3.32 3.47 1.84
C LEU A 89 -4.47 4.49 1.81
N LEU A 90 -4.37 5.64 2.48
CA LEU A 90 -5.32 6.75 2.29
C LEU A 90 -5.26 7.37 0.89
N TYR A 91 -4.06 7.47 0.33
CA TYR A 91 -3.84 8.04 -0.99
C TYR A 91 -4.47 7.18 -2.11
N ILE A 92 -4.39 5.84 -2.02
CA ILE A 92 -4.87 4.94 -3.08
C ILE A 92 -6.35 5.19 -3.45
N PRO A 93 -7.33 5.18 -2.51
CA PRO A 93 -8.72 5.47 -2.81
C PRO A 93 -8.93 6.82 -3.49
N VAL A 94 -8.23 7.86 -3.04
CA VAL A 94 -8.34 9.21 -3.62
C VAL A 94 -7.85 9.20 -5.07
N SER A 95 -6.66 8.65 -5.31
CA SER A 95 -6.11 8.50 -6.66
C SER A 95 -7.03 7.66 -7.54
N PHE A 96 -7.61 6.58 -7.01
CA PHE A 96 -8.46 5.69 -7.76
C PHE A 96 -9.81 6.32 -8.14
N ILE A 97 -10.43 7.09 -7.24
CA ILE A 97 -11.65 7.85 -7.54
C ILE A 97 -11.38 8.88 -8.64
N LEU A 98 -10.28 9.62 -8.54
CA LEU A 98 -9.89 10.60 -9.56
C LEU A 98 -9.63 9.94 -10.92
N TYR A 99 -8.96 8.77 -10.93
CA TYR A 99 -8.76 7.99 -12.14
C TYR A 99 -10.10 7.56 -12.75
N MET A 100 -11.03 7.08 -11.93
CA MET A 100 -12.35 6.68 -12.40
C MET A 100 -13.10 7.85 -13.03
N ILE A 101 -13.07 9.05 -12.44
CA ILE A 101 -13.72 10.23 -13.03
C ILE A 101 -13.16 10.56 -14.43
N GLY A 102 -11.84 10.44 -14.62
CA GLY A 102 -11.19 10.82 -15.88
C GLY A 102 -11.16 9.74 -16.96
N TYR A 103 -11.14 8.45 -16.58
CA TYR A 103 -10.77 7.36 -17.48
C TYR A 103 -11.72 6.14 -17.45
N THR A 104 -12.76 6.13 -16.61
CA THR A 104 -13.74 5.02 -16.58
C THR A 104 -14.60 5.02 -17.83
N SER A 105 -15.02 3.82 -18.25
CA SER A 105 -16.07 3.68 -19.27
C SER A 105 -17.48 3.69 -18.67
N GLY A 106 -17.61 3.84 -17.35
CA GLY A 106 -18.88 3.90 -16.63
C GLY A 106 -19.57 2.54 -16.49
N LYS A 107 -18.87 1.46 -16.82
CA LYS A 107 -19.42 0.10 -16.72
C LYS A 107 -19.66 -0.27 -15.27
N THR A 108 -20.80 -0.92 -14.99
CA THR A 108 -21.20 -1.33 -13.64
C THR A 108 -20.12 -2.11 -12.91
N TRP A 109 -19.39 -2.99 -13.59
CA TRP A 109 -18.32 -3.77 -12.97
C TRP A 109 -17.13 -2.90 -12.53
N GLU A 110 -16.81 -1.80 -13.22
CA GLU A 110 -15.72 -0.88 -12.84
C GLU A 110 -16.07 -0.17 -11.53
N ILE A 111 -17.33 0.26 -11.41
CA ILE A 111 -17.86 0.92 -10.22
C ILE A 111 -17.92 -0.04 -9.03
N VAL A 112 -18.42 -1.26 -9.25
CA VAL A 112 -18.48 -2.29 -8.20
C VAL A 112 -17.07 -2.65 -7.72
N PHE A 113 -16.13 -2.84 -8.65
CA PHE A 113 -14.73 -3.09 -8.32
C PHE A 113 -14.15 -1.96 -7.46
N ALA A 114 -14.37 -0.70 -7.85
CA ALA A 114 -13.92 0.45 -7.08
C ALA A 114 -14.51 0.50 -5.67
N ALA A 115 -15.83 0.31 -5.54
CA ALA A 115 -16.49 0.32 -4.24
C ALA A 115 -15.92 -0.77 -3.31
N VAL A 116 -15.71 -1.98 -3.83
CA VAL A 116 -15.13 -3.10 -3.06
C VAL A 116 -13.68 -2.82 -2.66
N SER A 117 -12.85 -2.31 -3.58
CA SER A 117 -11.46 -1.97 -3.28
C SER A 117 -11.35 -0.88 -2.20
N ILE A 118 -12.15 0.18 -2.31
CA ILE A 118 -12.20 1.26 -1.32
C ILE A 118 -12.62 0.73 0.05
N LEU A 119 -13.63 -0.13 0.10
CA LEU A 119 -14.08 -0.74 1.36
C LEU A 119 -12.98 -1.59 2.01
N ILE A 120 -12.31 -2.45 1.24
CA ILE A 120 -11.20 -3.28 1.75
C ILE A 120 -10.08 -2.41 2.29
N ILE A 121 -9.68 -1.37 1.55
CA ILE A 121 -8.63 -0.43 1.98
C ILE A 121 -9.05 0.28 3.26
N ALA A 122 -10.30 0.77 3.36
CA ALA A 122 -10.81 1.43 4.55
C ALA A 122 -10.77 0.51 5.80
N LEU A 123 -11.08 -0.78 5.63
CA LEU A 123 -10.98 -1.76 6.72
C LEU A 123 -9.53 -1.97 7.17
N ILE A 124 -8.58 -2.05 6.23
CA ILE A 124 -7.15 -2.14 6.53
C ILE A 124 -6.68 -0.87 7.25
N GLU A 125 -7.12 0.30 6.79
CA GLU A 125 -6.79 1.60 7.36
C GLU A 125 -7.25 1.74 8.80
N ILE A 126 -8.51 1.37 9.07
CA ILE A 126 -9.09 1.34 10.41
C ILE A 126 -8.29 0.38 11.31
N TYR A 127 -7.91 -0.78 10.78
CA TYR A 127 -7.10 -1.75 11.52
C TYR A 127 -5.71 -1.17 11.87
N LEU A 128 -5.01 -0.57 10.90
CA LEU A 128 -3.72 0.09 11.13
C LEU A 128 -3.83 1.24 12.13
N TYR A 129 -4.89 2.05 12.06
CA TYR A 129 -5.11 3.15 12.98
C TYR A 129 -5.34 2.67 14.42
N LYS A 130 -6.18 1.65 14.60
CA LYS A 130 -6.46 1.04 15.91
C LYS A 130 -5.19 0.45 16.53
N ASN A 131 -4.33 -0.13 15.71
CA ASN A 131 -3.09 -0.80 16.14
C ASN A 131 -1.84 0.09 16.06
N ARG A 132 -1.97 1.40 15.81
CA ARG A 132 -0.83 2.33 15.65
C ARG A 132 0.15 2.34 16.83
N ARG A 133 -0.34 2.02 18.03
CA ARG A 133 0.47 1.95 19.27
C ARG A 133 1.44 0.77 19.30
N LEU A 134 1.25 -0.22 18.42
CA LEU A 134 2.19 -1.35 18.27
C LEU A 134 3.50 -0.94 17.60
N PHE A 135 3.51 0.21 16.91
CA PHE A 135 4.67 0.69 16.17
C PHE A 135 5.50 1.62 17.05
N ALA A 136 6.64 1.12 17.53
CA ALA A 136 7.59 1.86 18.34
C ALA A 136 8.70 2.46 17.46
N ASN A 137 9.51 3.36 18.00
CA ASN A 137 10.63 3.97 17.28
C ASN A 137 11.70 2.93 16.97
#